data_AF-A0A959T9D4-F1
#
_entry.id   AF-A0A959T9D4-F1
#
_cell.length_a   1.000
_cell.length_b   1.000
_cell.length_c   1.000
_cell.angle_alpha   90.00
_cell.angle_beta   90.00
_cell.angle_gamma   90.00
#
_symmetry.space_group_name_H-M   'P 1'
#
loop_
_entity.id
_entity.type
_entity.pdbx_description
1 polymer ?
#
loop_
_entity_poly.entity_id
_entity_poly.type
_entity_poly.pdbx_seq_one_letter_code
_entity_poly.pdbx_strand_id
1 'polypeptide(L)'
;MRCAVILMMLATLVHGCGERAAGPSILDITLELGPAIAENGVHRLELDHTHSLDSGFIVPPPSPVGGYFHVHFKLRDPLERAFRYAIFYQNTSYAFPNTDLGGGQHPNAWENFYGSWEPGGDAFHRTAASAGKEIIVTDSFRIAGDPRAEDRFRVEGRRMRWARNPRVGRYEFMLVVMPEDLYAKLPPSTTDIRVQ
;
A
#
# COMPACT_ATOMS: atom_id res chain seq x y z
N MET A 1 -7.10 20.69 -1.95
CA MET A 1 -5.68 20.32 -1.77
C MET A 1 -5.29 19.36 -2.89
N ARG A 2 -4.25 19.66 -3.67
CA ARG A 2 -3.76 18.77 -4.74
C ARG A 2 -2.92 17.68 -4.09
N CYS A 3 -3.42 16.44 -4.11
CA CYS A 3 -2.68 15.27 -3.66
C CYS A 3 -1.54 15.02 -4.66
N ALA A 4 -0.30 15.06 -4.19
CA ALA A 4 0.86 14.76 -5.01
C ALA A 4 0.94 13.24 -5.22
N VAL A 5 0.42 12.76 -6.35
CA VAL A 5 0.64 11.37 -6.79
C VAL A 5 2.06 11.29 -7.37
N ILE A 6 2.99 10.71 -6.62
CA ILE A 6 4.32 10.38 -7.13
C ILE A 6 4.19 9.11 -7.96
N LEU A 7 4.06 9.28 -9.28
CA LEU A 7 4.10 8.21 -10.26
C LEU A 7 5.57 7.87 -10.56
N MET A 8 6.14 6.88 -9.87
CA MET A 8 7.48 6.39 -10.19
C MET A 8 7.42 5.47 -11.41
N MET A 9 7.51 6.05 -12.62
CA MET A 9 7.75 5.28 -13.85
C MET A 9 9.25 4.96 -13.96
N LEU A 10 9.65 3.75 -13.56
CA LEU A 10 10.97 3.23 -13.89
C LEU A 10 10.93 2.64 -15.31
N ALA A 11 11.10 3.48 -16.32
CA ALA A 11 11.23 3.07 -17.72
C ALA A 11 12.54 3.63 -18.29
N THR A 12 13.47 2.71 -18.54
CA THR A 12 14.77 2.91 -19.18
C THR A 12 14.67 3.65 -20.53
N LEU A 13 15.64 4.53 -20.74
CA LEU A 13 15.93 5.32 -21.94
C LEU A 13 16.07 4.46 -23.21
N VAL A 14 15.19 4.69 -24.19
CA VAL A 14 15.54 4.73 -25.62
C VAL A 14 14.71 5.85 -26.25
N HIS A 15 15.35 6.96 -26.62
CA HIS A 15 14.71 8.07 -27.34
C HIS A 15 14.54 7.67 -28.81
N GLY A 16 13.34 7.21 -29.17
CA GLY A 16 12.82 7.26 -30.53
C GLY A 16 11.64 8.22 -30.56
N CYS A 17 11.64 9.17 -31.50
CA CYS A 17 10.49 10.02 -31.81
C CYS A 17 9.37 9.18 -32.43
N GLY A 18 8.69 8.37 -31.61
CA GLY A 18 7.37 7.85 -31.89
C GLY A 18 6.39 8.54 -30.94
N GLU A 19 5.21 8.89 -31.43
CA GLU A 19 4.09 9.24 -30.54
C GLU A 19 4.01 8.16 -29.47
N ARG A 20 4.23 8.55 -28.22
CA ARG A 20 4.24 7.62 -27.09
C ARG A 20 2.84 7.04 -27.03
N ALA A 21 2.69 5.76 -27.42
CA ALA A 21 1.42 5.06 -27.29
C ALA A 21 0.85 5.33 -25.90
N ALA A 22 -0.41 5.72 -25.83
CA ALA A 22 -1.05 6.05 -24.55
C ALA A 22 -0.84 4.88 -23.59
N GLY A 23 -0.10 5.13 -22.52
CA GLY A 23 0.16 4.13 -21.49
C GLY A 23 -1.09 3.89 -20.63
N PRO A 24 -1.05 2.88 -19.75
CA PRO A 24 -2.09 2.73 -18.76
C PRO A 24 -2.17 3.98 -17.87
N SER A 25 -3.39 4.34 -17.48
CA SER A 25 -3.65 5.47 -16.58
C SER A 25 -4.56 5.09 -15.43
N ILE A 26 -4.28 5.65 -14.26
CA ILE A 26 -5.16 5.62 -13.11
C ILE A 26 -6.02 6.88 -13.15
N LEU A 27 -7.33 6.70 -13.01
CA LEU A 27 -8.34 7.74 -13.01
C LEU A 27 -9.09 7.67 -11.67
N ASP A 28 -9.60 8.81 -11.20
CA ASP A 28 -10.54 8.91 -10.08
C ASP A 28 -10.17 8.08 -8.84
N ILE A 29 -9.03 8.41 -8.21
CA ILE A 29 -8.62 7.75 -6.95
C ILE A 29 -9.34 8.42 -5.78
N THR A 30 -10.09 7.63 -5.03
CA THR A 30 -10.69 8.02 -3.76
C THR A 30 -10.25 7.04 -2.67
N LEU A 31 -9.83 7.59 -1.53
CA LEU A 31 -9.57 6.83 -0.32
C LEU A 31 -10.49 7.36 0.78
N GLU A 32 -11.39 6.52 1.25
CA GLU A 32 -12.31 6.84 2.34
C GLU A 32 -11.78 6.25 3.64
N LEU A 33 -11.50 7.12 4.61
CA LEU A 33 -10.72 6.77 5.79
C LEU A 33 -11.53 6.16 6.95
N GLY A 34 -12.63 5.46 6.64
CA GLY A 34 -13.55 4.92 7.66
C GLY A 34 -14.15 6.04 8.54
N PRO A 35 -14.46 5.78 9.83
CA PRO A 35 -15.13 6.75 10.73
C PRO A 35 -14.23 7.93 11.18
N ALA A 36 -13.24 8.32 10.37
CA ALA A 36 -12.31 9.38 10.70
C ALA A 36 -12.97 10.76 10.79
N ILE A 37 -12.60 11.54 11.81
CA ILE A 37 -13.00 12.94 11.92
C ILE A 37 -12.04 13.77 11.05
N ALA A 38 -12.58 14.46 10.05
CA ALA A 38 -11.81 15.38 9.23
C ALA A 38 -11.78 16.78 9.87
N GLU A 39 -10.59 17.24 10.25
CA GLU A 39 -10.33 18.60 10.71
C GLU A 39 -9.26 19.24 9.81
N ASN A 40 -9.60 20.35 9.13
CA ASN A 40 -8.67 21.08 8.25
C ASN A 40 -8.02 20.18 7.15
N GLY A 41 -8.74 19.18 6.66
CA GLY A 41 -8.23 18.22 5.68
C GLY A 41 -7.31 17.13 6.25
N VAL A 42 -7.18 17.05 7.57
CA VAL A 42 -6.49 15.97 8.28
C VAL A 42 -7.54 15.05 8.90
N HIS A 43 -7.46 13.77 8.56
CA HIS A 43 -8.30 12.74 9.16
C HIS A 43 -7.64 12.23 10.45
N ARG A 44 -8.34 12.37 11.58
CA ARG A 44 -7.93 11.81 12.86
C ARG A 44 -8.55 10.44 13.06
N LEU A 45 -7.71 9.48 13.43
CA LEU A 45 -8.08 8.12 13.78
C LEU A 45 -7.61 7.86 15.21
N GLU A 46 -8.50 7.29 16.02
CA GLU A 46 -8.16 6.87 17.37
C GLU A 46 -7.59 5.45 17.37
N LEU A 47 -6.63 5.21 18.27
CA LEU A 47 -6.11 3.86 18.52
C LEU A 47 -6.95 3.22 19.62
N ASP A 48 -7.59 2.09 19.30
CA ASP A 48 -8.30 1.29 20.30
C ASP A 48 -7.31 0.43 21.10
N HIS A 49 -7.28 0.63 22.40
CA HIS A 49 -6.38 -0.06 23.32
C HIS A 49 -6.96 -1.34 23.94
N THR A 50 -8.28 -1.58 23.81
CA THR A 50 -9.04 -2.56 24.60
C THR A 50 -8.45 -3.98 24.57
N HIS A 51 -7.85 -4.39 23.43
CA HIS A 51 -7.21 -5.70 23.25
C HIS A 51 -5.81 -5.62 22.63
N SER A 52 -5.17 -4.45 22.69
CA SER A 52 -3.93 -4.16 21.96
C SER A 52 -2.73 -5.06 22.33
N LEU A 53 -2.71 -5.61 23.56
CA LEU A 53 -1.67 -6.55 24.00
C LEU A 53 -1.83 -7.95 23.39
N ASP A 54 -3.07 -8.38 23.13
CA ASP A 54 -3.38 -9.72 22.63
C ASP A 54 -3.44 -9.76 21.09
N SER A 55 -4.16 -8.81 20.50
CA SER A 55 -4.42 -8.78 19.05
C SER A 55 -3.46 -7.88 18.27
N GLY A 56 -2.64 -7.07 18.96
CA GLY A 56 -2.01 -5.89 18.35
C GLY A 56 -3.04 -4.79 18.08
N PHE A 57 -2.56 -3.61 17.69
CA PHE A 57 -3.46 -2.55 17.22
C PHE A 57 -3.99 -2.86 15.82
N ILE A 58 -5.22 -2.42 15.56
CA ILE A 58 -5.89 -2.50 14.28
C ILE A 58 -6.43 -1.11 13.95
N VAL A 59 -6.15 -0.60 12.75
CA VAL A 59 -6.58 0.73 12.31
C VAL A 59 -7.20 0.66 10.91
N PRO A 60 -8.46 1.09 10.72
CA PRO A 60 -9.39 1.54 11.75
C PRO A 60 -9.79 0.40 12.71
N PRO A 61 -10.18 0.71 13.96
CA PRO A 61 -10.66 -0.32 14.87
C PRO A 61 -11.98 -0.93 14.35
N PRO A 62 -12.26 -2.22 14.64
CA PRO A 62 -13.55 -2.82 14.32
C PRO A 62 -14.70 -2.04 14.96
N SER A 63 -15.75 -1.75 14.19
CA SER A 63 -16.95 -1.06 14.66
C SER A 63 -18.20 -1.62 13.98
N PRO A 64 -19.41 -1.42 14.55
CA PRO A 64 -20.66 -1.86 13.92
C PRO A 64 -20.93 -1.23 12.55
N VAL A 65 -20.33 -0.07 12.27
CA VAL A 65 -20.51 0.70 11.02
C VAL A 65 -19.31 0.59 10.06
N GLY A 66 -18.30 -0.22 10.39
CA GLY A 66 -17.12 -0.43 9.55
C GLY A 66 -15.87 -0.82 10.34
N GLY A 67 -14.73 -0.93 9.68
CA GLY A 67 -13.45 -1.30 10.32
C GLY A 67 -12.29 -1.36 9.34
N TYR A 68 -12.42 -0.61 8.24
CA TYR A 68 -11.54 -0.66 7.10
C TYR A 68 -11.43 0.74 6.49
N PHE A 69 -10.30 0.99 5.85
CA PHE A 69 -10.16 2.00 4.82
C PHE A 69 -10.76 1.45 3.54
N HIS A 70 -11.57 2.25 2.85
CA HIS A 70 -12.13 1.88 1.55
C HIS A 70 -11.37 2.61 0.46
N VAL A 71 -10.87 1.87 -0.51
CA VAL A 71 -10.23 2.45 -1.70
C VAL A 71 -11.14 2.25 -2.89
N HIS A 72 -11.22 3.28 -3.72
CA HIS A 72 -11.86 3.25 -5.01
C HIS A 72 -10.95 3.89 -6.03
N PHE A 73 -10.74 3.22 -7.16
CA PHE A 73 -10.02 3.82 -8.28
C PHE A 73 -10.47 3.22 -9.59
N LYS A 74 -10.27 3.98 -10.67
CA LYS A 74 -10.53 3.53 -12.03
C LYS A 74 -9.21 3.35 -12.77
N LEU A 75 -9.14 2.34 -13.61
CA LEU A 75 -8.03 2.14 -14.53
C LEU A 75 -8.51 2.21 -15.96
N ARG A 76 -7.69 2.80 -16.82
CA ARG A 76 -7.84 2.75 -18.26
C ARG A 76 -6.56 2.21 -18.86
N ASP A 77 -6.69 1.19 -19.71
CA ASP A 77 -5.57 0.61 -20.45
C ASP A 77 -5.96 0.45 -21.92
N PRO A 78 -5.28 1.13 -22.85
CA PRO A 78 -5.52 0.96 -24.28
C PRO A 78 -5.21 -0.44 -24.80
N LEU A 79 -4.45 -1.24 -24.06
CA LEU A 79 -4.06 -2.61 -24.42
C LEU A 79 -4.95 -3.69 -23.77
N GLU A 80 -6.01 -3.28 -23.06
CA GLU A 80 -7.00 -4.15 -22.42
C GLU A 80 -6.44 -5.20 -21.46
N ARG A 81 -5.28 -4.93 -20.84
CA ARG A 81 -4.62 -5.89 -19.93
C ARG A 81 -5.30 -5.96 -18.58
N ALA A 82 -5.04 -7.06 -17.88
CA ALA A 82 -5.26 -7.15 -16.43
C ALA A 82 -4.11 -6.46 -15.68
N PHE A 83 -4.41 -5.99 -14.47
CA PHE A 83 -3.47 -5.28 -13.60
C PHE A 83 -3.29 -5.99 -12.27
N ARG A 84 -2.12 -5.76 -11.67
CA ARG A 84 -1.82 -6.03 -10.27
C ARG A 84 -1.79 -4.72 -9.52
N TYR A 85 -2.37 -4.72 -8.32
CA TYR A 85 -2.33 -3.55 -7.46
C TYR A 85 -2.07 -3.92 -6.01
N ALA A 86 -1.38 -3.01 -5.33
CA ALA A 86 -1.13 -3.06 -3.91
C ALA A 86 -1.28 -1.65 -3.34
N ILE A 87 -1.71 -1.58 -2.09
CA ILE A 87 -1.65 -0.34 -1.32
C ILE A 87 -0.49 -0.51 -0.34
N PHE A 88 0.37 0.47 -0.27
CA PHE A 88 1.38 0.59 0.77
C PHE A 88 1.04 1.76 1.67
N TYR A 89 1.45 1.67 2.92
CA TYR A 89 1.37 2.80 3.83
C TYR A 89 2.69 2.98 4.57
N GLN A 90 2.95 4.22 4.97
CA GLN A 90 4.14 4.62 5.69
C GLN A 90 3.77 5.60 6.78
N ASN A 91 4.36 5.43 7.96
CA ASN A 91 4.33 6.47 8.99
C ASN A 91 5.48 7.46 8.73
N THR A 92 5.17 8.61 8.13
CA THR A 92 6.16 9.62 7.73
C THR A 92 6.78 10.33 8.92
N SER A 93 6.17 10.27 10.10
CA SER A 93 6.76 10.81 11.34
C SER A 93 7.94 9.99 11.86
N TYR A 94 8.07 8.72 11.44
CA TYR A 94 9.14 7.80 11.87
C TYR A 94 9.89 7.19 10.69
N ALA A 95 9.73 7.76 9.50
CA ALA A 95 10.42 7.30 8.31
C ALA A 95 11.93 7.44 8.46
N PHE A 96 12.67 6.38 8.15
CA PHE A 96 14.08 6.52 7.85
C PHE A 96 14.24 7.40 6.60
N PRO A 97 15.29 8.23 6.52
CA PRO A 97 15.64 8.92 5.29
C PRO A 97 15.75 7.93 4.13
N ASN A 98 15.40 8.32 2.91
CA ASN A 98 15.57 7.46 1.73
C ASN A 98 17.06 7.31 1.37
N THR A 99 17.85 8.35 1.65
CA THR A 99 19.28 8.40 1.37
C THR A 99 20.10 8.52 2.66
N ASP A 100 21.28 7.90 2.67
CA ASP A 100 22.30 8.15 3.69
C ASP A 100 23.02 9.49 3.45
N LEU A 101 23.99 9.81 4.32
CA LEU A 101 24.78 11.04 4.22
C LEU A 101 25.69 11.09 2.99
N GLY A 102 25.98 9.94 2.37
CA GLY A 102 26.79 9.82 1.16
C GLY A 102 25.96 9.84 -0.14
N GLY A 103 24.64 9.96 -0.06
CA GLY A 103 23.73 9.92 -1.20
C GLY A 103 23.39 8.49 -1.67
N GLY A 104 23.88 7.46 -0.98
CA GLY A 104 23.47 6.07 -1.16
C GLY A 104 22.11 5.80 -0.55
N GLN A 105 21.51 4.64 -0.82
CA GLN A 105 20.26 4.23 -0.17
C GLN A 105 20.49 4.04 1.33
N HIS A 106 19.64 4.64 2.17
CA HIS A 106 19.74 4.43 3.60
C HIS A 106 19.50 2.95 3.94
N PRO A 107 20.33 2.31 4.80
CA PRO A 107 20.26 0.87 5.08
C PRO A 107 18.90 0.37 5.60
N ASN A 108 18.14 1.26 6.26
CA ASN A 108 16.81 0.97 6.80
C ASN A 108 15.67 1.62 6.00
N ALA A 109 15.91 2.20 4.81
CA ALA A 109 14.83 2.81 4.01
C ALA A 109 13.74 1.79 3.65
N TRP A 110 14.07 0.51 3.58
CA TRP A 110 13.10 -0.56 3.34
C TRP A 110 12.11 -0.76 4.51
N GLU A 111 12.45 -0.30 5.72
CA GLU A 111 11.53 -0.36 6.89
C GLU A 111 10.38 0.66 6.79
N ASN A 112 10.43 1.57 5.82
CA ASN A 112 9.44 2.64 5.68
C ASN A 112 8.08 2.18 5.16
N PHE A 113 8.05 1.15 4.31
CA PHE A 113 6.84 0.73 3.63
C PHE A 113 6.25 -0.53 4.24
N TYR A 114 4.96 -0.45 4.54
CA TYR A 114 4.16 -1.56 5.04
C TYR A 114 3.11 -1.91 3.98
N GLY A 115 2.81 -3.20 3.82
CA GLY A 115 1.75 -3.64 2.92
C GLY A 115 0.38 -3.53 3.58
N SER A 116 -0.64 -3.25 2.77
CA SER A 116 -2.01 -3.00 3.25
C SER A 116 -2.84 -4.25 3.51
N TRP A 117 -2.45 -5.39 2.96
CA TRP A 117 -3.24 -6.60 3.08
C TRP A 117 -2.96 -7.29 4.40
N GLU A 118 -3.99 -7.90 4.95
CA GLU A 118 -3.84 -8.61 6.22
C GLU A 118 -2.79 -9.72 6.13
N PRO A 119 -2.14 -10.03 7.26
CA PRO A 119 -1.20 -11.13 7.34
C PRO A 119 -1.70 -12.43 6.68
N GLY A 120 -1.00 -12.87 5.64
CA GLY A 120 -1.35 -14.07 4.87
C GLY A 120 -2.13 -13.81 3.59
N GLY A 121 -2.50 -12.56 3.29
CA GLY A 121 -3.05 -12.15 2.00
C GLY A 121 -1.99 -12.02 0.90
N ASP A 122 -2.45 -12.01 -0.35
CA ASP A 122 -1.61 -11.76 -1.52
C ASP A 122 -1.03 -10.34 -1.46
N ALA A 123 0.27 -10.16 -1.68
CA ALA A 123 0.88 -8.83 -1.67
C ALA A 123 0.31 -7.90 -2.75
N PHE A 124 -0.17 -8.47 -3.87
CA PHE A 124 -0.81 -7.75 -4.96
C PHE A 124 -2.10 -8.45 -5.39
N HIS A 125 -3.23 -7.77 -5.23
CA HIS A 125 -4.51 -8.17 -5.78
C HIS A 125 -4.50 -8.02 -7.31
N ARG A 126 -5.34 -8.81 -7.99
CA ARG A 126 -5.45 -8.83 -9.46
C ARG A 126 -6.79 -8.29 -9.91
N THR A 127 -6.79 -7.42 -10.91
CA THR A 127 -8.02 -6.95 -11.56
C THR A 127 -8.48 -7.92 -12.67
N ALA A 128 -9.74 -7.78 -13.09
CA ALA A 128 -10.14 -8.30 -14.40
C ALA A 128 -9.40 -7.56 -15.53
N ALA A 129 -9.36 -8.17 -16.72
CA ALA A 129 -8.97 -7.45 -17.94
C ALA A 129 -10.02 -6.37 -18.26
N SER A 130 -9.58 -5.28 -18.91
CA SER A 130 -10.46 -4.13 -19.15
C SER A 130 -11.59 -4.44 -20.13
N ALA A 131 -11.37 -5.38 -21.06
CA ALA A 131 -12.32 -5.74 -22.13
C ALA A 131 -12.90 -4.52 -22.86
N GLY A 132 -12.04 -3.53 -23.14
CA GLY A 132 -12.38 -2.28 -23.82
C GLY A 132 -13.09 -1.25 -22.93
N LYS A 133 -13.21 -1.50 -21.63
CA LYS A 133 -13.89 -0.64 -20.65
C LYS A 133 -12.94 -0.14 -19.57
N GLU A 134 -13.38 0.86 -18.82
CA GLU A 134 -12.71 1.24 -17.58
C GLU A 134 -12.84 0.11 -16.55
N ILE A 135 -11.74 -0.22 -15.88
CA ILE A 135 -11.75 -1.15 -14.76
C ILE A 135 -12.06 -0.34 -13.52
N ILE A 136 -13.13 -0.68 -12.82
CA ILE A 136 -13.48 -0.08 -11.54
C ILE A 136 -13.01 -1.01 -10.44
N VAL A 137 -12.14 -0.51 -9.56
CA VAL A 137 -11.68 -1.25 -8.38
C VAL A 137 -12.29 -0.61 -7.15
N THR A 138 -12.97 -1.43 -6.36
CA THR A 138 -13.43 -1.10 -5.00
C THR A 138 -12.89 -2.17 -4.08
N ASP A 139 -12.09 -1.76 -3.10
CA ASP A 139 -11.42 -2.67 -2.17
C ASP A 139 -11.36 -2.05 -0.78
N SER A 140 -10.96 -2.82 0.23
CA SER A 140 -10.83 -2.33 1.60
C SER A 140 -9.69 -2.99 2.35
N PHE A 141 -9.03 -2.25 3.23
CA PHE A 141 -7.88 -2.73 3.98
C PHE A 141 -7.80 -2.10 5.37
N ARG A 142 -6.93 -2.64 6.22
CA ARG A 142 -6.65 -2.10 7.56
C ARG A 142 -5.17 -2.28 7.91
N ILE A 143 -4.65 -1.37 8.73
CA ILE A 143 -3.30 -1.44 9.28
C ILE A 143 -3.35 -2.37 10.50
N ALA A 144 -2.54 -3.43 10.48
CA ALA A 144 -2.40 -4.36 11.59
C ALA A 144 -1.09 -4.12 12.37
N GLY A 145 -1.05 -4.54 13.64
CA GLY A 145 0.11 -4.43 14.52
C GLY A 145 1.31 -5.31 14.15
N ASP A 146 1.15 -6.24 13.23
CA ASP A 146 2.23 -7.00 12.61
C ASP A 146 1.82 -7.31 11.16
N PRO A 147 1.92 -6.30 10.28
CA PRO A 147 1.37 -6.40 8.93
C PRO A 147 2.22 -7.31 8.03
N ARG A 148 3.49 -7.53 8.38
CA ARG A 148 4.41 -8.40 7.62
C ARG A 148 4.38 -9.85 8.07
N ALA A 149 3.95 -10.14 9.30
CA ALA A 149 3.88 -11.53 9.78
C ALA A 149 5.23 -12.28 9.70
N GLU A 150 6.33 -11.56 9.92
CA GLU A 150 7.68 -12.09 9.77
C GLU A 150 7.93 -13.22 10.78
N ASP A 151 8.57 -14.30 10.32
CA ASP A 151 8.78 -15.49 11.16
C ASP A 151 9.66 -15.23 12.39
N ARG A 152 10.55 -14.22 12.32
CA ARG A 152 11.37 -13.80 13.47
C ARG A 152 10.56 -13.27 14.66
N PHE A 153 9.29 -12.95 14.46
CA PHE A 153 8.37 -12.51 15.52
C PHE A 153 7.43 -13.64 15.98
N ARG A 154 7.78 -14.90 15.71
CA ARG A 154 7.09 -16.06 16.28
C ARG A 154 7.83 -16.58 17.51
N VAL A 155 7.10 -16.77 18.60
CA VAL A 155 7.60 -17.38 19.84
C VAL A 155 6.69 -18.55 20.17
N GLU A 156 7.26 -19.74 20.36
CA GLU A 156 6.50 -20.99 20.64
C GLU A 156 5.39 -21.25 19.60
N GLY A 157 5.67 -20.94 18.33
CA GLY A 157 4.71 -21.09 17.23
C GLY A 157 3.59 -20.05 17.20
N ARG A 158 3.54 -19.11 18.16
CA ARG A 158 2.57 -18.02 18.21
C ARG A 158 3.14 -16.74 17.60
N ARG A 159 2.36 -16.07 16.76
CA ARG A 159 2.72 -14.76 16.21
C ARG A 159 2.60 -13.67 17.28
N MET A 160 3.65 -12.87 17.42
CA MET A 160 3.62 -11.64 18.21
C MET A 160 2.96 -10.53 17.40
N ARG A 161 1.63 -10.45 17.50
CA ARG A 161 0.81 -9.49 16.71
C ARG A 161 1.08 -8.01 17.02
N TRP A 162 1.87 -7.74 18.06
CA TRP A 162 2.28 -6.41 18.49
C TRP A 162 3.70 -6.01 18.02
N ALA A 163 4.42 -6.91 17.35
CA ALA A 163 5.84 -6.73 17.02
C ALA A 163 6.15 -5.47 16.19
N ARG A 164 5.18 -4.99 15.40
CA ARG A 164 5.27 -3.78 14.56
C ARG A 164 4.05 -2.89 14.71
N ASN A 165 3.62 -2.69 15.96
CA ASN A 165 2.42 -1.93 16.25
C ASN A 165 2.44 -0.57 15.53
N PRO A 166 1.33 -0.16 14.87
CA PRO A 166 1.22 1.17 14.30
C PRO A 166 1.49 2.19 15.40
N ARG A 167 2.35 3.16 15.07
CA ARG A 167 2.73 4.25 15.97
C ARG A 167 1.83 5.45 15.73
N VAL A 168 1.61 6.26 16.75
CA VAL A 168 0.99 7.59 16.60
C VAL A 168 1.86 8.43 15.66
N GLY A 169 1.26 9.11 14.68
CA GLY A 169 2.02 9.89 13.70
C GLY A 169 1.22 10.18 12.43
N ARG A 170 1.90 10.77 11.45
CA ARG A 170 1.34 11.03 10.11
C ARG A 170 1.52 9.81 9.24
N TYR A 171 0.44 9.39 8.58
CA TYR A 171 0.49 8.29 7.61
C TYR A 171 0.23 8.81 6.21
N GLU A 172 0.96 8.23 5.26
CA GLU A 172 0.72 8.39 3.83
C GLU A 172 0.43 7.03 3.20
N PHE A 173 -0.46 7.02 2.22
CA PHE A 173 -0.86 5.83 1.47
C PHE A 173 -0.38 5.98 0.03
N MET A 174 0.13 4.88 -0.52
CA MET A 174 0.62 4.79 -1.89
C MET A 174 -0.07 3.63 -2.60
N LEU A 175 -0.84 3.95 -3.64
CA LEU A 175 -1.39 2.95 -4.55
C LEU A 175 -0.35 2.63 -5.64
N VAL A 176 0.05 1.37 -5.73
CA VAL A 176 0.90 0.86 -6.80
C VAL A 176 0.05 0.01 -7.73
N VAL A 177 0.06 0.32 -9.02
CA VAL A 177 -0.65 -0.42 -10.06
C VAL A 177 0.30 -0.71 -11.22
N MET A 178 0.28 -1.94 -11.73
CA MET A 178 1.09 -2.32 -12.88
C MET A 178 0.40 -3.39 -13.73
N PRO A 179 0.68 -3.45 -15.05
CA PRO A 179 0.20 -4.54 -15.89
C PRO A 179 0.65 -5.92 -15.38
N GLU A 180 -0.19 -6.94 -15.52
CA GLU A 180 0.10 -8.33 -15.09
C GLU A 180 1.39 -8.87 -15.74
N ASP A 181 1.65 -8.53 -17.01
CA ASP A 181 2.83 -8.99 -17.75
C ASP A 181 4.13 -8.34 -17.25
N LEU A 182 4.05 -7.15 -16.64
CA LEU A 182 5.17 -6.53 -15.95
C LEU A 182 5.37 -7.15 -14.57
N TYR A 183 4.29 -7.37 -13.83
CA TYR A 183 4.34 -8.02 -12.51
C TYR A 183 5.01 -9.40 -12.57
N ALA A 184 4.68 -10.20 -13.59
CA ALA A 184 5.27 -11.53 -13.79
C ALA A 184 6.80 -11.54 -14.00
N LYS A 185 7.41 -10.37 -14.29
CA LYS A 185 8.85 -10.21 -14.49
C LYS A 185 9.57 -9.70 -13.25
N LEU A 186 8.84 -9.36 -12.18
CA LEU A 186 9.44 -8.86 -10.96
C LEU A 186 10.18 -9.97 -10.21
N PRO A 187 11.32 -9.66 -9.57
CA PRO A 187 11.93 -10.57 -8.61
C PRO A 187 10.96 -10.89 -7.47
N PRO A 188 10.96 -12.12 -6.92
CA PRO A 188 10.10 -12.49 -5.80
C PRO A 188 10.23 -11.55 -4.59
N SER A 189 11.45 -11.04 -4.32
CA SER A 189 11.72 -10.08 -3.24
C SER A 189 11.05 -8.71 -3.43
N THR A 190 10.67 -8.34 -4.64
CA THR A 190 9.91 -7.10 -4.92
C THR A 190 8.42 -7.30 -4.70
N THR A 191 7.95 -8.55 -4.87
CA THR A 191 6.53 -8.89 -4.74
C THR A 191 6.14 -9.35 -3.34
N ASP A 192 7.09 -9.71 -2.49
CA ASP A 192 6.82 -10.17 -1.13
C ASP A 192 7.62 -9.36 -0.10
N ILE A 193 6.93 -8.46 0.60
CA ILE A 193 7.53 -7.60 1.65
C ILE A 193 8.04 -8.37 2.88
N ARG A 194 7.76 -9.67 2.96
CA ARG A 194 8.20 -10.58 4.02
C ARG A 194 9.55 -11.20 3.70
N VAL A 195 9.92 -11.26 2.42
CA VAL A 195 11.18 -11.82 1.95
C VAL A 195 12.22 -10.71 2.01
N GLN A 196 13.11 -10.79 3.00
CA GLN A 196 14.20 -9.83 3.25
C GLN A 196 15.53 -10.57 3.35
#